data_AF-A0A3C1N7R4-F1
#
_entry.id   AF-A0A3C1N7R4-F1
#
_cell.length_a   1.000
_cell.length_b   1.000
_cell.length_c   1.000
_cell.angle_alpha   90.00
_cell.angle_beta   90.00
_cell.angle_gamma   90.00
#
_symmetry.space_group_name_H-M   'P 1'
#
loop_
_entity.id
_entity.type
_entity.pdbx_description
1 polymer ?
#
loop_
_entity_poly.entity_id
_entity_poly.type
_entity_poly.pdbx_seq_one_letter_code
_entity_poly.pdbx_strand_id
1 'polypeptide(L)'
;DGFRFVYFQGHPEYDAVSLLKEYKREVVRFLTGDITEYPPFPEGYFSNEASELLDAYRLRVMAPKAPQTLIEEFPEKILSTLVDNTWRDTGKAVFNNWLGTVYQITDRDRRVPFMKGVDPSSPLAHLL
;
A
#
# COMPACT_ATOMS: atom_id res chain seq x y z
N ASP A 1 22.67 -3.45 15.47
CA ASP A 1 23.04 -4.34 14.36
C ASP A 1 22.23 -4.12 13.09
N GLY A 2 21.12 -3.37 13.12
CA GLY A 2 20.54 -2.79 11.89
C GLY A 2 19.64 -3.71 11.07
N PHE A 3 19.42 -4.96 11.50
CA PHE A 3 18.55 -5.90 10.77
C PHE A 3 17.54 -6.65 11.66
N ARG A 4 17.72 -6.67 13.00
CA ARG A 4 16.76 -7.32 13.92
C ARG A 4 15.42 -6.60 14.00
N PHE A 5 15.45 -5.27 13.90
CA PHE A 5 14.27 -4.42 13.90
C PHE A 5 14.32 -3.54 12.65
N VAL A 6 13.30 -3.68 11.81
CA VAL A 6 13.08 -2.85 10.63
C VAL A 6 11.70 -2.22 10.80
N TYR A 7 11.65 -0.88 10.75
CA TYR A 7 10.42 -0.12 10.95
C TYR A 7 9.96 0.45 9.61
N PHE A 8 8.67 0.30 9.33
CA PHE A 8 8.04 0.81 8.12
C PHE A 8 7.05 1.92 8.49
N GLN A 9 7.08 3.03 7.76
CA GLN A 9 6.10 4.13 7.88
C GLN A 9 5.08 4.14 6.73
N GLY A 10 5.24 3.26 5.75
CA GLY A 10 4.31 3.07 4.64
C GLY A 10 3.95 1.60 4.47
N HIS A 11 3.18 1.32 3.42
CA HIS A 11 2.62 0.00 3.15
C HIS A 11 3.17 -0.64 1.86
N PRO A 12 4.46 -1.02 1.80
CA PRO A 12 5.05 -1.66 0.62
C PRO A 12 4.42 -3.03 0.29
N GLU A 13 3.66 -3.61 1.22
CA GLU A 13 2.92 -4.86 1.06
C GLU A 13 1.59 -4.70 0.33
N TYR A 14 1.09 -3.47 0.16
CA TYR A 14 -0.21 -3.21 -0.45
C TYR A 14 -0.29 -3.71 -1.90
N ASP A 15 -1.46 -4.24 -2.24
CA ASP A 15 -1.80 -4.57 -3.62
C ASP A 15 -2.21 -3.32 -4.40
N ALA A 16 -2.20 -3.41 -5.73
CA ALA A 16 -2.59 -2.34 -6.66
C ALA A 16 -3.95 -1.74 -6.28
N VAL A 17 -4.89 -2.57 -5.80
CA VAL A 17 -6.27 -2.17 -5.51
C VAL A 17 -6.52 -1.73 -4.06
N SER A 18 -5.52 -1.78 -3.18
CA SER A 18 -5.71 -1.45 -1.76
C SER A 18 -6.21 -0.01 -1.58
N LEU A 19 -5.52 0.96 -2.17
CA LEU A 19 -5.91 2.37 -2.09
C LEU A 19 -7.23 2.67 -2.81
N LEU A 20 -7.54 1.96 -3.90
CA LEU A 20 -8.85 2.05 -4.57
C LEU A 20 -10.00 1.65 -3.64
N LYS A 21 -9.83 0.56 -2.89
CA LYS A 21 -10.85 0.10 -1.93
C LYS A 21 -11.00 1.06 -0.76
N GLU A 22 -9.90 1.64 -0.28
CA GLU A 22 -9.94 2.69 0.74
C GLU A 22 -10.67 3.93 0.24
N TYR A 23 -10.34 4.41 -0.97
CA TYR A 23 -11.01 5.54 -1.60
C TYR A 23 -12.51 5.28 -1.80
N LYS A 24 -12.89 4.11 -2.32
CA LYS A 24 -14.29 3.69 -2.45
C LYS A 24 -15.02 3.76 -1.11
N ARG A 25 -14.40 3.24 -0.03
CA ARG A 25 -15.00 3.29 1.31
C ARG A 25 -15.27 4.73 1.75
N GLU A 26 -14.33 5.65 1.54
CA GLU A 26 -14.54 7.06 1.90
C GLU A 26 -15.64 7.72 1.06
N VAL A 27 -15.74 7.39 -0.23
CA VAL A 27 -16.83 7.87 -1.10
C VAL A 27 -18.19 7.35 -0.64
N VAL A 28 -18.27 6.09 -0.19
CA VAL A 28 -19.49 5.50 0.38
C VAL A 28 -19.85 6.19 1.70
N ARG A 29 -18.87 6.48 2.56
CA ARG A 29 -19.08 7.25 3.80
C ARG A 29 -19.62 8.65 3.52
N PHE A 30 -19.16 9.29 2.44
CA PHE A 30 -19.72 10.58 2.02
C PHE A 30 -21.18 10.43 1.57
N LEU A 31 -21.49 9.45 0.71
CA LEU A 31 -22.85 9.21 0.22
C LEU A 31 -23.83 8.85 1.33
N THR A 32 -23.38 8.15 2.37
CA THR A 32 -24.19 7.77 3.54
C THR A 32 -24.28 8.87 4.61
N GLY A 33 -23.51 9.95 4.47
CA GLY A 33 -23.51 11.09 5.39
C GLY A 33 -22.61 10.91 6.62
N ASP A 34 -21.78 9.87 6.69
CA ASP A 34 -20.80 9.64 7.76
C ASP A 34 -19.67 10.68 7.75
N ILE A 35 -19.38 11.27 6.59
CA ILE A 35 -18.47 12.40 6.41
C ILE A 35 -19.13 13.48 5.57
N THR A 36 -18.80 14.74 5.84
CA THR A 36 -19.43 15.91 5.19
C THR A 36 -18.71 16.38 3.94
N GLU A 37 -17.44 16.00 3.78
CA GLU A 37 -16.59 16.42 2.67
C GLU A 37 -16.28 15.23 1.76
N TYR A 38 -16.36 15.44 0.46
CA TYR A 38 -16.01 14.42 -0.53
C TYR A 38 -14.49 14.15 -0.46
N PRO A 39 -14.04 12.87 -0.40
CA PRO A 39 -12.64 12.57 -0.16
C PRO A 39 -11.73 13.01 -1.33
N PRO A 40 -10.51 13.51 -1.04
CA PRO A 40 -9.53 13.78 -2.07
C PRO A 40 -9.00 12.47 -2.68
N PHE A 41 -8.39 12.56 -3.87
CA PHE A 41 -7.66 11.42 -4.44
C PHE A 41 -6.40 11.12 -3.61
N PRO A 42 -6.03 9.84 -3.46
CA PRO A 42 -4.70 9.48 -3.00
C PRO A 42 -3.64 10.03 -3.97
N GLU A 43 -2.62 10.68 -3.44
CA GLU A 43 -1.58 11.34 -4.23
C GLU A 43 -0.78 10.32 -5.05
N GLY A 44 -0.58 10.61 -6.35
CA GLY A 44 0.23 9.78 -7.24
C GLY A 44 -0.31 8.37 -7.52
N TYR A 45 -1.58 8.09 -7.18
CA TYR A 45 -2.15 6.75 -7.28
C TYR A 45 -2.96 6.50 -8.57
N PHE A 46 -3.91 7.39 -8.88
CA PHE A 46 -4.77 7.22 -10.06
C PHE A 46 -4.09 7.70 -11.34
N SER A 47 -4.26 6.94 -12.43
CA SER A 47 -3.91 7.41 -13.77
C SER A 47 -4.78 8.61 -14.17
N ASN A 48 -4.42 9.28 -15.28
CA ASN A 48 -5.26 10.34 -15.84
C ASN A 48 -6.64 9.79 -16.23
N GLU A 49 -6.72 8.63 -16.89
CA GLU A 49 -8.02 8.05 -17.28
C GLU A 49 -8.86 7.65 -16.07
N ALA A 50 -8.25 7.10 -15.02
CA ALA A 50 -8.96 6.77 -13.79
C ALA A 50 -9.49 8.04 -13.08
N SER A 51 -8.68 9.11 -13.07
CA SER A 51 -9.04 10.40 -12.47
C SER A 51 -10.22 11.04 -13.20
N GLU A 52 -10.23 11.05 -14.53
CA GLU A 52 -11.34 11.56 -15.35
C GLU A 52 -12.66 10.81 -15.07
N LEU A 53 -12.60 9.47 -14.98
CA LEU A 53 -13.75 8.64 -14.65
C LEU A 53 -14.29 8.96 -13.24
N LEU A 54 -13.39 9.15 -12.28
CA LEU A 54 -13.75 9.48 -10.90
C LEU A 54 -14.29 10.90 -10.76
N ASP A 55 -13.80 11.86 -11.53
CA ASP A 55 -14.33 13.22 -11.55
C ASP A 55 -15.75 13.25 -12.14
N ALA A 56 -16.00 12.52 -13.22
CA ALA A 56 -17.36 12.36 -13.76
C ALA A 56 -18.31 11.71 -12.74
N TYR A 57 -17.83 10.68 -12.01
CA TYR A 57 -18.59 10.07 -10.93
C TYR A 57 -18.84 11.04 -9.77
N ARG A 58 -17.83 11.82 -9.36
CA ARG A 58 -17.93 12.86 -8.33
C ARG A 58 -18.99 13.90 -8.67
N LEU A 59 -19.08 14.35 -9.92
CA LEU A 59 -20.13 15.30 -10.34
C LEU A 59 -21.55 14.75 -10.09
N ARG A 60 -21.76 13.44 -10.30
CA ARG A 60 -23.04 12.77 -10.03
C ARG A 60 -23.31 12.66 -8.53
N VAL A 61 -22.28 12.32 -7.75
CA VAL A 61 -22.37 12.22 -6.28
C VAL A 61 -22.65 13.58 -5.63
N MET A 62 -22.08 14.66 -6.17
CA MET A 62 -22.23 16.02 -5.65
C MET A 62 -23.53 16.71 -6.11
N ALA A 63 -24.31 16.09 -7.00
CA ALA A 63 -25.52 16.68 -7.54
C ALA A 63 -26.62 16.81 -6.45
N PRO A 64 -27.48 17.83 -6.50
CA PRO A 64 -28.62 17.93 -5.62
C PRO A 64 -29.51 16.68 -5.74
N LYS A 65 -29.82 16.03 -4.61
CA LYS A 65 -30.59 14.78 -4.53
C LYS A 65 -29.92 13.57 -5.19
N ALA A 66 -28.59 13.48 -5.13
CA ALA A 66 -27.85 12.29 -5.56
C ALA A 66 -28.48 11.00 -4.96
N PRO A 67 -28.82 9.99 -5.79
CA PRO A 67 -29.47 8.79 -5.30
C PRO A 67 -28.47 7.88 -4.58
N GLN A 68 -28.95 7.15 -3.56
CA GLN A 68 -28.13 6.16 -2.85
C GLN A 68 -27.66 5.02 -3.75
N THR A 69 -28.33 4.77 -4.89
CA THR A 69 -27.93 3.77 -5.89
C THR A 69 -26.52 4.00 -6.46
N LEU A 70 -25.98 5.22 -6.30
CA LEU A 70 -24.61 5.52 -6.69
C LEU A 70 -23.56 4.68 -5.96
N ILE A 71 -23.87 4.17 -4.76
CA ILE A 71 -22.99 3.27 -4.01
C ILE A 71 -22.70 2.00 -4.83
N GLU A 72 -23.74 1.36 -5.37
CA GLU A 72 -23.62 0.17 -6.19
C GLU A 72 -23.05 0.48 -7.59
N GLU A 73 -23.24 1.70 -8.07
CA GLU A 73 -22.74 2.17 -9.37
C GLU A 73 -21.27 2.63 -9.35
N PHE A 74 -20.59 2.60 -8.19
CA PHE A 74 -19.16 2.95 -8.13
C PHE A 74 -18.36 2.09 -9.13
N PRO A 75 -17.56 2.70 -10.04
CA PRO A 75 -17.01 2.00 -11.21
C PRO A 75 -15.76 1.16 -10.88
N GLU A 76 -15.78 0.40 -9.78
CA GLU A 76 -14.63 -0.36 -9.26
C GLU A 76 -14.03 -1.32 -10.30
N LYS A 77 -14.87 -2.00 -11.08
CA LYS A 77 -14.40 -2.96 -12.09
C LYS A 77 -13.52 -2.30 -13.14
N ILE A 78 -13.93 -1.14 -13.63
CA ILE A 78 -13.17 -0.38 -14.64
C ILE A 78 -11.93 0.23 -13.97
N LEU A 79 -12.06 0.83 -12.79
CA LEU A 79 -10.94 1.41 -12.07
C LEU A 79 -9.84 0.38 -11.74
N SER A 80 -10.22 -0.85 -11.40
CA SER A 80 -9.27 -1.92 -11.08
C SER A 80 -8.34 -2.29 -12.24
N THR A 81 -8.72 -1.98 -13.48
CA THR A 81 -7.86 -2.19 -14.66
C THR A 81 -7.01 -0.97 -15.01
N LEU A 82 -7.25 0.17 -14.36
CA LEU A 82 -6.58 1.45 -14.62
C LEU A 82 -5.61 1.84 -13.49
N VAL A 83 -5.57 1.07 -12.40
CA VAL A 83 -4.61 1.27 -11.31
C VAL A 83 -3.39 0.38 -11.51
N ASP A 84 -2.21 0.94 -11.30
CA ASP A 84 -0.94 0.24 -11.38
C ASP A 84 -0.25 0.19 -10.01
N ASN A 85 0.46 -0.90 -9.73
CA ASN A 85 1.25 -1.05 -8.50
C ASN A 85 2.71 -0.70 -8.78
N THR A 86 3.01 0.59 -8.67
CA THR A 86 4.35 1.13 -8.93
C THR A 86 5.36 0.81 -7.83
N TRP A 87 4.93 0.32 -6.66
CA TRP A 87 5.79 0.04 -5.51
C TRP A 87 6.10 -1.45 -5.30
N ARG A 88 5.44 -2.37 -6.01
CA ARG A 88 5.53 -3.82 -5.78
C ARG A 88 6.97 -4.33 -5.82
N ASP A 89 7.73 -3.95 -6.84
CA ASP A 89 9.09 -4.49 -7.03
C ASP A 89 10.05 -3.97 -5.96
N THR A 90 9.93 -2.69 -5.60
CA THR A 90 10.66 -2.11 -4.47
C THR A 90 10.28 -2.78 -3.15
N GLY A 91 8.99 -3.01 -2.90
CA GLY A 91 8.52 -3.72 -1.72
C GLY A 91 9.12 -5.13 -1.62
N LYS A 92 9.06 -5.91 -2.72
CA LYS A 92 9.70 -7.22 -2.81
C LYS A 92 11.19 -7.15 -2.53
N ALA A 93 11.90 -6.18 -3.10
CA ALA A 93 13.34 -6.02 -2.89
C ALA A 93 13.67 -5.78 -1.41
N VAL A 94 12.91 -4.92 -0.73
CA VAL A 94 13.12 -4.65 0.71
C VAL A 94 12.92 -5.92 1.54
N PHE A 95 11.83 -6.66 1.33
CA PHE A 95 11.58 -7.90 2.06
C PHE A 95 12.62 -8.98 1.74
N ASN A 96 13.01 -9.14 0.47
CA ASN A 96 14.03 -10.11 0.07
C ASN A 96 15.39 -9.79 0.69
N ASN A 97 15.81 -8.51 0.67
CA ASN A 97 17.07 -8.09 1.28
C ASN A 97 17.06 -8.34 2.78
N TRP A 98 15.94 -8.05 3.45
CA TRP A 98 15.84 -8.26 4.88
C TRP A 98 15.86 -9.75 5.26
N LEU A 99 15.05 -10.58 4.59
CA LEU A 99 15.02 -12.04 4.84
C LEU A 99 16.35 -12.69 4.47
N GLY A 100 16.98 -12.27 3.36
CA GLY A 100 18.31 -12.72 2.96
C GLY A 100 19.37 -12.36 4.00
N THR A 101 19.32 -11.13 4.53
CA THR A 101 20.19 -10.68 5.62
C THR A 101 20.01 -11.53 6.86
N VAL A 102 18.77 -11.79 7.30
CA VAL A 102 18.51 -12.67 8.45
C VAL A 102 19.10 -14.06 8.22
N TYR A 103 18.89 -14.62 7.03
CA TYR A 103 19.39 -15.96 6.68
C TYR A 103 20.92 -16.06 6.66
N GLN A 104 21.62 -15.02 6.20
CA GLN A 104 23.08 -15.01 6.10
C GLN A 104 23.78 -14.76 7.44
N ILE A 105 23.09 -14.09 8.37
CA ILE A 105 23.69 -13.60 9.62
C ILE A 105 23.41 -14.53 10.81
N THR A 106 22.21 -15.11 10.88
CA THR A 106 21.74 -15.80 12.08
C THR A 106 22.08 -17.28 12.07
N ASP A 107 22.41 -17.83 13.25
CA ASP A 107 22.70 -19.27 13.36
C ASP A 107 21.43 -20.11 13.20
N ARG A 108 21.61 -21.35 12.73
CA ARG A 108 20.52 -22.32 12.61
C ARG A 108 20.01 -22.74 13.99
N ASP A 109 20.87 -22.82 15.00
CA ASP A 109 20.42 -22.94 16.39
C ASP A 109 19.96 -21.58 16.90
N ARG A 110 18.65 -21.42 17.06
CA ARG A 110 18.01 -20.20 17.60
C ARG A 110 18.54 -19.73 18.97
N ARG A 111 19.30 -20.56 19.69
CA ARG A 111 19.96 -20.18 20.95
C ARG A 111 21.27 -19.42 20.73
N VAL A 112 21.82 -19.48 19.53
CA VAL A 112 23.04 -18.79 19.10
C VAL A 112 22.63 -17.63 18.19
N PRO A 113 22.91 -16.36 18.56
CA PRO A 113 22.41 -15.23 17.78
C PRO A 113 22.97 -15.14 16.36
N PHE A 114 24.23 -15.51 16.15
CA PHE A 114 24.97 -15.28 14.91
C PHE A 114 25.74 -16.53 14.49
N MET A 115 25.85 -16.73 13.17
CA MET A 115 26.68 -17.80 12.61
C MET A 115 28.16 -17.61 12.96
N LYS A 116 28.93 -18.71 12.92
CA LYS A 116 30.38 -18.66 13.09
C LYS A 116 31.02 -17.71 12.07
N GLY A 117 31.81 -16.76 12.57
CA GLY A 117 32.56 -15.80 11.74
C GLY A 117 31.91 -14.42 11.62
N VAL A 118 30.67 -14.25 12.10
CA VAL A 118 30.02 -12.94 12.19
C VAL A 118 30.47 -12.24 13.47
N ASP A 119 30.96 -11.00 13.34
CA ASP A 119 31.28 -10.14 14.48
C ASP A 119 29.99 -9.59 15.11
N PRO A 120 29.68 -9.91 16.40
CA PRO A 120 28.49 -9.39 17.07
C PRO A 120 28.44 -7.86 17.19
N SER A 121 29.60 -7.19 17.19
CA SER A 121 29.68 -5.73 17.27
C SER A 121 29.41 -5.03 15.93
N SER A 122 29.61 -5.74 14.82
CA SER A 122 29.40 -5.25 13.45
C SER A 122 28.88 -6.35 12.52
N PRO A 123 27.69 -6.90 12.77
CA PRO A 123 27.22 -8.10 12.07
C PRO A 123 26.84 -7.84 10.61
N LEU A 124 26.70 -6.60 10.14
CA LEU A 124 26.46 -6.32 8.72
C LEU A 124 27.75 -6.20 7.89
N ALA A 125 28.92 -6.12 8.53
CA ALA A 125 30.18 -5.82 7.84
C ALA A 125 30.60 -6.90 6.81
N HIS A 126 30.07 -8.11 6.90
CA HIS A 126 30.38 -9.20 5.96
C HIS A 126 29.44 -9.24 4.74
N LEU A 127 28.45 -8.36 4.67
CA LEU A 127 27.51 -8.22 3.53
C LEU A 127 27.92 -7.12 2.54
N LEU A 128 29.00 -6.38 2.83
CA LEU A 128 29.60 -5.33 1.99
C LEU A 128 30.82 -5.87 1.25
#